data_AF-A0A4D4LAM3-F1
#
_entry.id   AF-A0A4D4LAM3-F1
#
_cell.length_a   1.000
_cell.length_b   1.000
_cell.length_c   1.000
_cell.angle_alpha   90.00
_cell.angle_beta   90.00
_cell.angle_gamma   90.00
#
_symmetry.space_group_name_H-M   'P 1'
#
loop_
_entity.id
_entity.type
_entity.pdbx_description
1 polymer ?
#
loop_
_entity_poly.entity_id
_entity_poly.type
_entity_poly.pdbx_seq_one_letter_code
_entity_poly.pdbx_strand_id
1 'polypeptide(L)'
;MTGETNGTTELPLVISVDDHVIEPAHLFESWLPAKYRDRGPKPLTAGIGELAYIGGKYKFTTDPDGQLTDWWQYEGDLFPTSGSSPPSASRATR
;
A
#
# COMPACT_ATOMS: atom_id res chain seq x y z
N MET A 1 -0.28 -15.31 -53.74
CA MET A 1 -0.72 -14.53 -52.58
C MET A 1 -0.98 -15.49 -51.44
N THR A 2 0.06 -15.82 -50.67
CA THR A 2 -0.06 -16.62 -49.44
C THR A 2 -0.36 -15.64 -48.32
N GLY A 3 -1.61 -15.65 -47.83
CA GLY A 3 -2.04 -14.79 -46.72
C GLY A 3 -1.42 -15.28 -45.42
N GLU A 4 -0.65 -14.41 -44.77
CA GLU A 4 -0.21 -14.60 -43.40
C GLU A 4 -1.39 -14.41 -42.45
N THR A 5 -1.79 -15.48 -41.77
CA THR A 5 -2.67 -15.39 -40.61
C THR A 5 -1.84 -14.87 -39.43
N ASN A 6 -2.00 -13.59 -39.10
CA ASN A 6 -1.57 -13.01 -37.83
C ASN A 6 -2.27 -13.77 -36.68
N GLY A 7 -1.60 -14.80 -36.16
CA GLY A 7 -2.09 -15.59 -35.03
C GLY A 7 -1.91 -14.82 -33.73
N THR A 8 -2.85 -13.93 -33.42
CA THR A 8 -3.02 -13.45 -32.05
C THR A 8 -3.71 -14.56 -31.27
N THR A 9 -2.94 -15.43 -30.63
CA THR A 9 -3.50 -16.43 -29.72
C THR A 9 -4.14 -15.67 -28.57
N GLU A 10 -5.47 -15.70 -28.47
CA GLU A 10 -6.19 -15.07 -27.37
C GLU A 10 -5.80 -15.78 -26.07
N LEU A 11 -5.19 -15.06 -25.13
CA LEU A 11 -4.85 -15.62 -23.82
C LEU A 11 -6.16 -15.94 -23.07
N PRO A 12 -6.23 -17.06 -22.34
CA PRO A 12 -7.41 -17.35 -21.52
C PRO A 12 -7.58 -16.27 -20.46
N LEU A 13 -8.84 -15.93 -20.15
CA LEU A 13 -9.14 -15.08 -19.00
C LEU A 13 -8.65 -15.74 -17.72
N VAL A 14 -8.07 -14.93 -16.83
CA VAL A 14 -7.59 -15.36 -15.51
C VAL A 14 -8.45 -14.71 -14.44
N ILE A 15 -8.74 -15.45 -13.37
CA ILE A 15 -9.41 -14.94 -12.17
C ILE A 15 -8.31 -14.60 -11.16
N SER A 16 -8.22 -13.34 -10.74
CA SER A 16 -7.39 -12.97 -9.58
C SER A 16 -8.07 -13.46 -8.31
N VAL A 17 -7.33 -14.22 -7.50
CA VAL A 17 -7.85 -14.81 -6.26
C VAL A 17 -7.46 -14.01 -5.02
N ASP A 18 -6.65 -12.96 -5.19
CA ASP A 18 -6.01 -12.24 -4.07
C ASP A 18 -5.78 -10.75 -4.39
N ASP A 19 -6.86 -10.06 -4.78
CA ASP A 19 -6.82 -8.61 -4.95
C ASP A 19 -7.08 -7.91 -3.61
N HIS A 20 -6.26 -6.90 -3.31
CA HIS A 20 -6.38 -6.07 -2.11
C HIS A 20 -6.63 -4.60 -2.49
N VAL A 21 -7.36 -3.90 -1.61
CA VAL A 21 -7.61 -2.46 -1.73
C VAL A 21 -6.80 -1.67 -0.71
N ILE A 22 -6.49 -0.42 -1.05
CA ILE A 22 -6.00 0.56 -0.09
C ILE A 22 -7.17 1.40 0.38
N GLU A 23 -7.45 1.34 1.67
CA GLU A 23 -8.59 2.00 2.30
C GLU A 23 -8.38 3.51 2.50
N PRO A 24 -9.45 4.32 2.55
CA PRO A 24 -9.35 5.72 2.95
C PRO A 24 -8.78 5.89 4.37
N ALA A 25 -7.91 6.87 4.56
CA ALA A 25 -7.21 7.12 5.82
C ALA A 25 -8.12 7.27 7.06
N HIS A 26 -9.35 7.75 6.87
CA HIS A 26 -10.32 7.99 7.95
C HIS A 26 -11.26 6.79 8.25
N LEU A 27 -11.09 5.65 7.57
CA LEU A 27 -12.00 4.50 7.68
C LEU A 27 -12.19 4.07 9.14
N PHE A 28 -11.09 3.77 9.83
CA PHE A 28 -11.14 3.26 11.20
C PHE A 28 -11.52 4.32 12.23
N GLU A 29 -11.15 5.57 12.00
CA GLU A 29 -11.59 6.69 12.83
C GLU A 29 -13.12 6.88 12.76
N SER A 30 -13.68 6.80 11.56
CA SER A 30 -15.10 7.08 11.31
C SER A 30 -15.99 5.95 11.83
N TRP A 31 -15.61 4.70 11.55
CA TRP A 31 -16.52 3.56 11.66
C TRP A 31 -16.26 2.64 12.85
N LEU A 32 -15.10 2.72 13.52
CA LEU A 32 -14.92 1.94 14.75
C LEU A 32 -15.82 2.46 15.87
N PRO A 33 -16.37 1.55 16.71
CA PRO A 33 -17.01 1.94 17.96
C PRO A 33 -16.07 2.80 18.81
N ALA A 34 -16.63 3.80 19.51
CA ALA A 34 -15.84 4.81 20.24
C ALA A 34 -14.75 4.22 21.15
N LYS A 35 -15.06 3.12 21.86
CA LYS A 35 -14.13 2.41 22.75
C LYS A 35 -12.89 1.80 22.06
N TYR A 36 -12.89 1.70 20.72
CA TYR A 36 -11.81 1.10 19.94
C TYR A 36 -11.11 2.09 19.00
N ARG A 37 -11.63 3.31 18.81
CA ARG A 37 -11.06 4.27 17.84
C ARG A 37 -9.60 4.60 18.08
N ASP A 38 -9.20 4.70 19.34
CA ASP A 38 -7.81 5.03 19.71
C ASP A 38 -6.85 3.87 19.45
N ARG A 39 -7.37 2.63 19.40
CA ARG A 39 -6.60 1.41 19.19
C ARG A 39 -6.65 0.86 17.76
N GLY A 40 -7.53 1.41 16.93
CA GLY A 40 -7.65 1.01 15.53
C GLY A 40 -6.43 1.43 14.70
N PRO A 41 -6.27 0.88 13.48
CA PRO A 41 -5.21 1.29 12.57
C PRO A 41 -5.24 2.80 12.30
N LYS A 42 -4.06 3.42 12.23
CA LYS A 42 -3.87 4.85 11.99
C LYS A 42 -2.98 5.09 10.77
N PRO A 43 -3.28 6.11 9.95
CA PRO A 43 -2.36 6.55 8.93
C PRO A 43 -1.15 7.25 9.58
N LEU A 44 0.03 7.04 9.02
CA LEU A 44 1.28 7.73 9.37
C LEU A 44 2.04 8.03 8.08
N THR A 45 2.56 9.24 7.94
CA THR A 45 3.53 9.56 6.87
C THR A 45 4.91 9.68 7.51
N ALA A 46 5.83 8.81 7.10
CA ALA A 46 7.20 8.76 7.60
C ALA A 46 8.16 8.29 6.49
N GLY A 47 9.44 8.64 6.59
CA GLY A 47 10.44 8.17 5.63
C GLY A 47 10.70 6.68 5.76
N ILE A 48 10.84 5.99 4.63
CA ILE A 48 11.16 4.56 4.56
C ILE A 48 12.66 4.32 4.62
N GLY A 49 13.07 3.38 5.47
CA GLY A 49 14.44 2.93 5.63
C GLY A 49 14.70 1.58 4.98
N GLU A 50 15.29 0.66 5.74
CA GLU A 50 15.74 -0.64 5.25
C GLU A 50 14.57 -1.63 5.07
N LEU A 51 14.70 -2.48 4.05
CA LEU A 51 13.85 -3.65 3.81
C LEU A 51 14.68 -4.93 4.00
N ALA A 52 14.25 -5.78 4.94
CA ALA A 52 14.85 -7.09 5.17
C ALA A 52 13.82 -8.22 5.05
N TYR A 53 14.23 -9.39 4.60
CA TYR A 53 13.42 -10.61 4.61
C TYR A 53 13.98 -11.59 5.65
N ILE A 54 13.31 -11.71 6.79
CA ILE A 54 13.80 -12.47 7.95
C ILE A 54 12.72 -13.46 8.37
N GLY A 55 13.04 -14.76 8.30
CA GLY A 55 12.15 -15.83 8.76
C GLY A 55 10.81 -15.89 8.01
N GLY A 56 10.80 -15.60 6.71
CA GLY A 56 9.58 -15.65 5.89
C GLY A 56 8.75 -14.37 5.89
N LYS A 57 9.25 -13.29 6.50
CA LYS A 57 8.52 -12.02 6.63
C LYS A 57 9.38 -10.84 6.18
N TYR A 58 8.75 -9.90 5.47
CA TYR A 58 9.33 -8.59 5.22
C TYR A 58 9.31 -7.77 6.51
N LYS A 59 10.42 -7.10 6.81
CA LYS A 59 10.56 -6.12 7.88
C LYS A 59 11.04 -4.82 7.29
N PHE A 60 10.41 -3.73 7.71
CA PHE A 60 10.73 -2.39 7.28
C PHE A 60 11.18 -1.56 8.50
N THR A 61 12.11 -0.64 8.29
CA THR A 61 12.43 0.41 9.27
C THR A 61 11.98 1.78 8.76
N THR A 62 11.80 2.72 9.68
CA THR A 62 11.62 4.13 9.35
C THR A 62 12.97 4.84 9.35
N ASP A 63 13.15 5.77 8.44
CA ASP A 63 14.32 6.64 8.35
C ASP A 63 13.84 8.10 8.20
N PRO A 64 14.20 9.03 9.11
CA PRO A 64 13.84 10.43 8.98
C PRO A 64 14.31 11.09 7.68
N ASP A 65 15.42 10.62 7.11
CA ASP A 65 15.99 11.10 5.84
C ASP A 65 15.53 10.25 4.64
N GLY A 66 14.73 9.21 4.91
CA GLY A 66 14.18 8.30 3.92
C GLY A 66 13.08 8.92 3.06
N GLN A 67 12.74 8.24 1.97
CA GLN A 67 11.65 8.68 1.09
C GLN A 67 10.31 8.65 1.83
N LEU A 68 9.60 9.79 1.83
CA LEU A 68 8.27 9.87 2.44
C LEU A 68 7.34 8.82 1.84
N THR A 69 6.78 8.02 2.74
CA THR A 69 5.92 6.87 2.45
C THR A 69 4.73 6.93 3.39
N ASP A 70 3.57 6.49 2.90
CA ASP A 70 2.38 6.34 3.74
C ASP A 70 2.33 4.96 4.38
N TRP A 71 2.07 4.92 5.68
CA TRP A 71 2.08 3.74 6.53
C TRP A 71 0.74 3.56 7.22
N TRP A 72 0.40 2.32 7.48
CA TRP A 72 -0.54 1.96 8.53
C TRP A 72 0.23 1.63 9.81
N GLN A 73 -0.10 2.30 10.90
CA GLN A 73 0.34 1.96 12.25
C GLN A 73 -0.77 1.20 12.97
N TYR A 74 -0.46 0.03 13.52
CA TYR A 74 -1.41 -0.76 14.29
C TYR A 74 -0.71 -1.60 15.36
N GLU A 75 -1.14 -1.46 16.63
CA GLU A 75 -0.61 -2.23 17.78
C GLU A 75 0.94 -2.24 17.86
N GLY A 76 1.58 -1.13 17.46
CA GLY A 76 3.05 -0.95 17.46
C GLY A 76 3.76 -1.36 16.17
N ASP A 77 3.09 -2.07 15.27
CA ASP A 77 3.63 -2.45 13.97
C ASP A 77 3.39 -1.36 12.92
N LEU A 78 4.30 -1.30 11.95
CA LEU A 78 4.25 -0.39 10.80
C LEU A 78 4.19 -1.18 9.51
N PHE A 79 3.20 -0.86 8.67
CA PHE A 79 2.97 -1.50 7.38
C PHE A 79 3.03 -0.42 6.29
N PRO A 80 4.06 -0.43 5.43
CA PRO A 80 4.15 0.55 4.36
C PRO A 80 3.11 0.23 3.28
N THR A 81 2.48 1.27 2.74
CA THR A 81 1.52 1.14 1.65
C THR A 81 2.28 0.96 0.34
N SER A 82 2.23 -0.23 -0.24
CA SER A 82 2.88 -0.51 -1.53
C SER A 82 2.28 0.39 -2.63
N GLY A 83 3.09 1.29 -3.20
CA GLY A 83 2.69 2.17 -4.30
C GLY A 83 2.71 3.67 -3.99
N SER A 84 3.03 4.09 -2.76
CA SER A 84 3.19 5.53 -2.46
C SER A 84 4.48 6.06 -3.10
N SER A 85 4.41 6.50 -4.35
CA SER A 85 5.23 7.65 -4.75
C SER A 85 4.85 8.82 -3.85
N PRO A 86 5.80 9.64 -3.37
CA PRO A 86 5.46 10.81 -2.58
C PRO A 86 4.42 11.62 -3.35
N PRO A 87 3.38 12.17 -2.68
CA PRO A 87 2.46 13.06 -3.35
C PRO A 87 3.30 14.16 -4.01
N SER A 88 3.06 14.40 -5.30
CA SER A 88 3.54 15.61 -5.95
C SER A 88 3.22 16.78 -5.03
N ALA A 89 4.22 17.64 -4.78
CA ALA A 89 4.14 18.77 -3.84
C ALA A 89 2.98 19.76 -4.12
N SER A 90 2.19 19.54 -5.17
CA SER A 90 1.04 20.36 -5.55
C SER A 90 -0.24 20.14 -4.72
N ARG A 91 -0.31 19.13 -3.84
CA ARG A 91 -1.56 18.80 -3.10
C ARG A 91 -1.64 19.37 -1.67
N ALA A 92 -0.67 20.18 -1.24
CA ALA A 92 -0.65 20.81 0.09
C ALA A 92 -1.52 22.09 0.22
N THR A 93 -2.38 22.39 -0.76
CA THR A 93 -3.37 23.49 -0.62
C THR A 93 -4.76 23.03 -1.06
N ARG A 94 -5.58 22.63 -0.09
CA ARG A 94 -7.03 22.84 -0.12
C ARG A 94 -7.62 22.78 1.28
#